data_AF-A0A2S7SWG1-F1
#
_entry.id   AF-A0A2S7SWG1-F1
#
_cell.length_a   1.000
_cell.length_b   1.000
_cell.length_c   1.000
_cell.angle_alpha   90.00
_cell.angle_beta   90.00
_cell.angle_gamma   90.00
#
_symmetry.space_group_name_H-M   'P 1'
#
loop_
_entity.id
_entity.type
_entity.pdbx_description
1 polymer ?
#
loop_
_entity_poly.entity_id
_entity_poly.type
_entity_poly.pdbx_seq_one_letter_code
_entity_poly.pdbx_strand_id
1 'polypeptide(L)'
;MHKLSILIVALFLSFAATAQPYGNADRAREQAAKTDADLPNPIIRLGYIEEDNATLQAFMDNLEVGLRAAGFPDSKIISYSITIYPKGQDLRSSQVIKGAKLPREIFNELHMEALKKGDVVLFENLKLENTRHTYRRMNDFEIKIM
;
A
#
# COMPACT_ATOMS: atom_id res chain seq x y z
N MET A 1 11.86 62.86 -14.56
CA MET A 1 12.19 62.20 -13.29
C MET A 1 10.89 61.60 -12.75
N HIS A 2 10.58 60.34 -13.11
CA HIS A 2 10.46 59.17 -12.20
C HIS A 2 9.47 59.41 -11.04
N LYS A 3 8.46 58.58 -10.76
CA LYS A 3 8.49 57.13 -10.47
C LYS A 3 7.06 56.55 -10.61
N LEU A 4 6.86 55.55 -11.44
CA LEU A 4 6.87 54.09 -11.14
C LEU A 4 5.54 53.60 -10.54
N SER A 5 4.66 53.14 -11.43
CA SER A 5 3.45 52.37 -11.13
C SER A 5 3.86 51.01 -10.55
N ILE A 6 3.46 50.72 -9.31
CA ILE A 6 3.64 49.39 -8.70
C ILE A 6 2.47 48.53 -9.17
N LEU A 7 2.73 47.72 -10.19
CA LEU A 7 1.88 46.62 -10.61
C LEU A 7 2.07 45.48 -9.59
N ILE A 8 1.10 45.28 -8.71
CA ILE A 8 1.06 44.13 -7.81
C ILE A 8 0.67 42.90 -8.66
N VAL A 9 1.68 42.20 -9.17
CA VAL A 9 1.51 40.85 -9.69
C VAL A 9 1.41 39.93 -8.48
N ALA A 10 0.19 39.64 -8.05
CA ALA A 10 -0.08 38.54 -7.14
C ALA A 10 0.21 37.23 -7.91
N LEU A 11 1.46 36.78 -7.82
CA LEU A 11 1.88 35.46 -8.26
C LEU A 11 1.23 34.44 -7.32
N PHE A 12 0.01 34.02 -7.64
CA PHE A 12 -0.56 32.80 -7.09
C PHE A 12 0.32 31.65 -7.58
N LEU A 13 1.32 31.30 -6.76
CA LEU A 13 1.94 29.99 -6.76
C LEU A 13 0.85 28.99 -6.36
N SER A 14 0.06 28.59 -7.36
CA SER A 14 -0.74 27.39 -7.30
C SER A 14 0.24 26.25 -7.04
N PHE A 15 0.35 25.85 -5.77
CA PHE A 15 0.95 24.58 -5.41
C PHE A 15 0.15 23.54 -6.18
N ALA A 16 0.71 23.07 -7.29
CA ALA A 16 0.33 21.78 -7.84
C ALA A 16 0.65 20.79 -6.72
N ALA A 17 -0.37 20.45 -5.94
CA ALA A 17 -0.38 19.21 -5.19
C ALA A 17 -0.16 18.14 -6.25
N THR A 18 1.10 17.75 -6.42
CA THR A 18 1.44 16.59 -7.23
C THR A 18 0.76 15.45 -6.50
N ALA A 19 -0.39 15.01 -7.02
CA ALA A 19 -1.10 13.85 -6.52
C ALA A 19 -0.04 12.76 -6.34
N GLN A 20 0.19 12.36 -5.10
CA GLN A 20 1.28 11.46 -4.77
C GLN A 20 1.02 10.19 -5.57
N PRO A 21 1.89 9.83 -6.53
CA PRO A 21 1.53 8.82 -7.51
C PRO A 21 1.23 7.52 -6.79
N TYR A 22 0.13 6.89 -7.19
CA TYR A 22 -0.25 5.54 -6.83
C TYR A 22 0.94 4.59 -7.06
N GLY A 23 1.75 4.40 -6.03
CA GLY A 23 2.96 3.59 -5.96
C GLY A 23 4.01 3.77 -7.07
N ASN A 24 5.14 3.07 -6.90
CA ASN A 24 6.12 2.80 -7.94
C ASN A 24 6.73 1.41 -7.68
N ALA A 25 6.36 0.43 -8.51
CA ALA A 25 6.83 -0.95 -8.36
C ALA A 25 8.35 -1.10 -8.54
N ASP A 26 9.01 -0.25 -9.33
CA ASP A 26 10.46 -0.32 -9.51
C ASP A 26 11.19 0.12 -8.25
N ARG A 27 10.74 1.23 -7.64
CA ARG A 27 11.26 1.68 -6.35
C ARG A 27 10.97 0.68 -5.23
N ALA A 28 9.81 0.01 -5.26
CA ALA A 28 9.52 -1.09 -4.34
C ALA A 28 10.50 -2.26 -4.51
N ARG A 29 10.85 -2.62 -5.75
CA ARG A 29 11.83 -3.70 -6.04
C ARG A 29 13.23 -3.34 -5.57
N GLU A 30 13.65 -2.08 -5.70
CA GLU A 30 14.95 -1.61 -5.21
C GLU A 30 15.07 -1.73 -3.67
N GLN A 31 13.95 -1.74 -2.94
CA GLN A 31 13.92 -1.95 -1.49
C GLN A 31 14.02 -3.44 -1.09
N ALA A 32 13.97 -4.38 -2.03
CA ALA A 32 13.97 -5.80 -1.73
C ALA A 32 15.33 -6.23 -1.15
N ALA A 33 15.35 -6.56 0.14
CA ALA A 33 16.56 -7.02 0.83
C ALA A 33 16.86 -8.51 0.61
N LYS A 34 15.85 -9.32 0.24
CA LYS A 34 15.93 -10.78 0.09
C LYS A 34 15.07 -11.26 -1.06
N THR A 35 15.46 -12.38 -1.68
CA THR A 35 14.60 -13.05 -2.64
C THR A 35 13.58 -13.92 -1.91
N ASP A 36 12.40 -14.14 -2.50
CA ASP A 36 11.33 -14.94 -1.86
C ASP A 36 11.76 -16.38 -1.53
N ALA A 37 12.80 -16.88 -2.20
CA ALA A 37 13.37 -18.20 -2.01
C ALA A 37 14.20 -18.31 -0.72
N ASP A 38 14.69 -17.20 -0.17
CA ASP A 38 15.57 -17.17 1.01
C ASP A 38 14.80 -17.12 2.33
N LEU A 39 13.46 -17.15 2.27
CA LEU A 39 12.62 -16.98 3.45
C LEU A 39 12.39 -18.32 4.15
N PRO A 40 12.73 -18.44 5.44
CA PRO A 40 12.71 -19.71 6.16
C PRO A 40 11.29 -20.24 6.39
N ASN A 41 10.27 -19.38 6.32
CA ASN A 41 8.88 -19.75 6.52
C ASN A 41 7.98 -19.10 5.45
N PRO A 42 6.97 -19.84 4.95
CA PRO A 42 5.95 -19.27 4.07
C PRO A 42 5.19 -18.13 4.75
N ILE A 43 5.05 -16.99 4.07
CA ILE A 43 4.44 -15.78 4.62
C ILE A 43 3.73 -14.98 3.52
N ILE A 44 2.63 -14.31 3.90
CA ILE A 44 2.00 -13.29 3.06
C ILE A 44 2.54 -11.93 3.48
N ARG A 45 2.94 -11.11 2.51
CA ARG A 45 3.44 -9.76 2.72
C ARG A 45 2.94 -8.80 1.66
N LEU A 46 3.00 -7.50 1.92
CA LEU A 46 2.79 -6.47 0.91
C LEU A 46 4.09 -6.18 0.16
N GLY A 47 4.16 -6.53 -1.13
CA GLY A 47 5.35 -6.36 -1.95
C GLY A 47 6.62 -6.93 -1.31
N TYR A 48 7.55 -6.06 -0.98
CA TYR A 48 8.86 -6.35 -0.38
C TYR A 48 9.00 -5.86 1.07
N ILE A 49 7.91 -5.44 1.71
CA ILE A 49 7.91 -5.04 3.11
C ILE A 49 8.09 -6.31 3.97
N GLU A 50 9.17 -6.37 4.75
CA GLU A 50 9.45 -7.48 5.68
C GLU A 50 9.02 -7.20 7.12
N GLU A 51 8.80 -5.93 7.46
CA GLU A 51 8.54 -5.47 8.82
C GLU A 51 7.08 -5.06 9.00
N ASP A 52 6.58 -5.16 10.24
CA ASP A 52 5.25 -4.67 10.63
C ASP A 52 5.12 -3.14 10.56
N ASN A 53 6.22 -2.44 10.24
CA ASN A 53 6.32 -1.00 10.14
C ASN A 53 6.86 -0.60 8.76
N ALA A 54 6.25 0.41 8.15
CA ALA A 54 6.73 0.94 6.86
C ALA A 54 6.56 2.46 6.80
N THR A 55 7.47 3.14 6.10
CA THR A 55 7.22 4.54 5.74
C THR A 55 6.02 4.61 4.79
N LEU A 56 5.27 5.72 4.81
CA LEU A 56 4.14 5.89 3.89
C LEU A 56 4.55 5.66 2.42
N GLN A 57 5.73 6.15 2.01
CA GLN A 57 6.18 5.97 0.63
C GLN A 57 6.44 4.50 0.30
N ALA A 58 7.14 3.76 1.18
CA ALA A 58 7.38 2.34 0.99
C ALA A 58 6.06 1.55 0.94
N PHE A 59 5.11 1.87 1.82
CA PHE A 59 3.77 1.29 1.79
C PHE A 59 3.08 1.50 0.44
N MET A 60 3.01 2.75 -0.02
CA MET A 60 2.36 3.11 -1.28
C MET A 60 3.04 2.46 -2.49
N ASP A 61 4.37 2.37 -2.49
CA ASP A 61 5.12 1.72 -3.57
C ASP A 61 4.82 0.22 -3.65
N ASN A 62 4.72 -0.43 -2.50
CA ASN A 62 4.45 -1.86 -2.41
C ASN A 62 2.98 -2.20 -2.65
N LEU A 63 2.04 -1.26 -2.55
CA LEU A 63 0.65 -1.43 -3.02
C LEU A 63 0.57 -1.69 -4.54
N GLU A 64 1.41 -1.02 -5.33
CA GLU A 64 1.48 -1.24 -6.79
C GLU A 64 2.01 -2.63 -7.13
N VAL A 65 2.91 -3.17 -6.29
CA VAL A 65 3.37 -4.56 -6.39
C VAL A 65 2.24 -5.53 -6.02
N GLY A 66 1.51 -5.22 -4.95
CA GLY A 66 0.43 -6.03 -4.39
C GLY A 66 0.93 -7.06 -3.38
N LEU A 67 0.01 -7.85 -2.85
CA LEU A 67 0.32 -8.90 -1.91
C LEU A 67 1.12 -10.04 -2.57
N ARG A 68 2.05 -10.63 -1.83
CA ARG A 68 2.90 -11.72 -2.30
C ARG A 68 2.87 -12.87 -1.32
N ALA A 69 2.80 -14.08 -1.87
CA ALA A 69 2.79 -15.34 -1.14
C ALA A 69 4.17 -15.98 -1.17
N ALA A 70 5.08 -15.41 -0.38
CA ALA A 70 6.45 -15.89 -0.35
C ALA A 70 6.52 -17.27 0.35
N GLY A 71 7.28 -18.21 -0.21
CA GLY A 71 7.33 -19.60 0.30
C GLY A 71 6.07 -20.44 0.01
N PHE A 72 5.12 -19.94 -0.79
CA PHE A 72 3.99 -20.72 -1.29
C PHE A 72 4.15 -20.95 -2.81
N PRO A 73 5.02 -21.88 -3.25
CA PRO A 73 5.13 -22.19 -4.66
C PRO A 73 3.76 -22.60 -5.21
N ASP A 74 3.50 -22.22 -6.46
CA ASP A 74 2.26 -22.56 -7.18
C ASP A 74 0.95 -22.05 -6.56
N SER A 75 1.04 -21.06 -5.66
CA SER A 75 -0.12 -20.44 -5.04
C SER A 75 -0.30 -18.99 -5.48
N LYS A 76 -1.55 -18.58 -5.68
CA LYS A 76 -1.91 -17.20 -6.00
C LYS A 76 -2.92 -16.66 -4.99
N ILE A 77 -2.84 -15.36 -4.72
CA ILE A 77 -3.80 -14.67 -3.85
C ILE A 77 -5.08 -14.40 -4.64
N ILE A 78 -6.21 -14.86 -4.09
CA ILE A 78 -7.53 -14.76 -4.73
C ILE A 78 -8.31 -13.56 -4.21
N SER A 79 -8.28 -13.34 -2.91
CA SER A 79 -8.98 -12.24 -2.29
C SER A 79 -8.44 -11.96 -0.90
N TYR A 80 -8.67 -10.73 -0.44
CA TYR A 80 -8.42 -10.30 0.92
C TYR A 80 -9.33 -9.13 1.25
N SER A 81 -9.51 -8.84 2.54
CA SER A 81 -10.06 -7.58 3.01
C SER A 81 -8.91 -6.66 3.42
N ILE A 82 -9.04 -5.37 3.14
CA ILE A 82 -8.11 -4.35 3.63
C ILE A 82 -8.90 -3.36 4.47
N THR A 83 -8.40 -3.11 5.68
CA THR A 83 -9.07 -2.28 6.69
C THR A 83 -8.10 -1.21 7.19
N ILE A 84 -8.55 0.04 7.27
CA ILE A 84 -7.73 1.15 7.76
C ILE A 84 -8.21 1.59 9.14
N TYR A 85 -7.27 1.63 10.08
CA TYR A 85 -7.43 2.14 11.44
C TYR A 85 -6.58 3.40 11.61
N PRO A 86 -7.19 4.59 11.48
CA PRO A 86 -6.48 5.83 11.74
C PRO A 86 -6.05 5.92 13.21
N LYS A 87 -4.90 6.53 13.47
CA LYS A 87 -4.38 6.66 14.82
C LYS A 87 -5.38 7.36 15.75
N GLY A 88 -5.82 6.65 16.79
CA GLY A 88 -6.71 7.19 17.83
C GLY A 88 -8.16 7.35 17.37
N GLN A 89 -8.56 6.70 16.28
CA GLN A 89 -9.94 6.64 15.80
C GLN A 89 -10.37 5.18 15.64
N ASP A 90 -11.68 4.97 15.64
CA ASP A 90 -12.25 3.69 15.25
C ASP A 90 -12.14 3.45 13.73
N LEU A 91 -12.49 2.24 13.32
CA LEU A 91 -12.42 1.76 11.94
C LEU A 91 -12.97 2.78 10.93
N ARG A 92 -12.16 3.15 9.95
CA ARG A 92 -12.55 4.14 8.94
C ARG A 92 -13.20 3.51 7.71
N SER A 93 -12.61 2.43 7.21
CA SER A 93 -13.04 1.81 5.96
C SER A 93 -12.50 0.38 5.86
N SER A 94 -13.30 -0.51 5.28
CA SER A 94 -12.89 -1.87 4.91
C SER A 94 -13.38 -2.18 3.51
N GLN A 95 -12.54 -2.79 2.69
CA GLN A 95 -12.87 -3.17 1.32
C GLN A 95 -12.39 -4.58 1.01
N VAL A 96 -13.19 -5.31 0.23
CA VAL A 96 -12.81 -6.65 -0.25
C VAL A 96 -12.15 -6.52 -1.60
N ILE A 97 -10.90 -6.97 -1.68
CA ILE A 97 -10.07 -6.93 -2.87
C ILE A 97 -10.05 -8.31 -3.51
N LYS A 98 -10.13 -8.36 -4.84
CA LYS A 98 -9.92 -9.57 -5.64
C LYS A 98 -8.55 -9.54 -6.29
N GLY A 99 -7.86 -10.67 -6.25
CA GLY A 99 -6.48 -10.80 -6.70
C GLY A 99 -5.48 -10.30 -5.65
N ALA A 100 -4.20 -10.24 -6.06
CA ALA A 100 -3.10 -9.80 -5.21
C ALA A 100 -2.95 -8.27 -5.14
N LYS A 101 -3.24 -7.57 -6.24
CA LYS A 101 -3.06 -6.12 -6.35
C LYS A 101 -4.31 -5.37 -5.91
N LEU A 102 -4.11 -4.22 -5.29
CA LEU A 102 -5.18 -3.28 -4.99
C LEU A 102 -5.63 -2.61 -6.31
N PRO A 103 -6.91 -2.60 -6.69
CA PRO A 103 -7.37 -1.79 -7.81
C PRO A 103 -7.28 -0.30 -7.48
N ARG A 104 -6.96 0.53 -8.48
CA ARG A 104 -6.78 1.98 -8.29
C ARG A 104 -8.09 2.68 -7.90
N GLU A 105 -9.22 2.13 -8.34
CA GLU A 105 -10.55 2.59 -7.97
C GLU A 105 -10.76 2.46 -6.45
N ILE A 106 -10.42 1.29 -5.89
CA ILE A 106 -10.57 1.00 -4.47
C ILE A 106 -9.57 1.79 -3.62
N PHE A 107 -8.37 2.04 -4.14
CA PHE A 107 -7.38 2.88 -3.47
C PHE A 107 -7.93 4.27 -3.12
N ASN A 108 -8.67 4.89 -4.04
CA ASN A 108 -9.30 6.19 -3.81
C ASN A 108 -10.44 6.08 -2.79
N GLU A 109 -11.27 5.04 -2.89
CA GLU A 109 -12.38 4.78 -1.94
C GLU A 109 -11.90 4.55 -0.50
N LEU A 110 -10.74 3.91 -0.34
CA LEU A 110 -10.10 3.72 0.95
C LEU A 110 -9.40 4.97 1.48
N HIS A 111 -9.31 6.04 0.68
CA HIS A 111 -8.56 7.25 1.02
C HIS A 111 -7.11 6.97 1.42
N MET A 112 -6.44 6.07 0.68
CA MET A 112 -5.05 5.66 0.98
C MET A 112 -4.06 6.83 1.01
N GLU A 113 -4.28 7.85 0.19
CA GLU A 113 -3.47 9.09 0.20
C GLU A 113 -3.59 9.89 1.50
N ALA A 114 -4.65 9.65 2.29
CA ALA A 114 -4.88 10.33 3.57
C ALA A 114 -4.25 9.60 4.77
N LEU A 115 -3.54 8.49 4.54
CA LEU A 115 -2.80 7.77 5.58
C LEU A 115 -1.69 8.63 6.18
N LYS A 116 -1.49 8.49 7.48
CA LYS A 116 -0.54 9.27 8.27
C LYS A 116 0.26 8.36 9.19
N LYS A 117 1.37 8.90 9.69
CA LYS A 117 2.18 8.24 10.72
C LYS A 117 1.32 7.82 11.91
N GLY A 118 1.41 6.53 12.22
CA GLY A 118 0.72 5.84 13.31
C GLY A 118 -0.60 5.21 12.90
N ASP A 119 -1.09 5.41 11.67
CA ASP A 119 -2.21 4.65 11.13
C ASP A 119 -1.79 3.19 10.93
N VAL A 120 -2.75 2.28 11.07
CA VAL A 120 -2.56 0.84 10.88
C VAL A 120 -3.43 0.38 9.72
N VAL A 121 -2.83 -0.37 8.81
CA VAL A 121 -3.52 -1.03 7.70
C VAL A 121 -3.52 -2.53 7.96
N LEU A 122 -4.69 -3.10 8.15
CA LEU A 122 -4.89 -4.51 8.44
C LEU A 122 -5.33 -5.24 7.16
N PHE A 123 -4.71 -6.38 6.88
CA PHE A 123 -5.03 -7.27 5.78
C PHE A 123 -5.63 -8.55 6.34
N GLU A 124 -6.89 -8.80 6.01
CA GLU A 124 -7.69 -9.84 6.65
C GLU A 124 -8.31 -10.80 5.63
N ASN A 125 -8.84 -11.92 6.12
CA ASN A 125 -9.63 -12.85 5.30
C ASN A 125 -8.89 -13.30 4.02
N LEU A 126 -7.56 -13.38 4.12
CA LEU A 126 -6.65 -13.68 3.02
C LEU A 126 -6.89 -15.11 2.51
N LYS A 127 -7.15 -15.23 1.21
CA LYS A 127 -7.38 -16.51 0.53
C LYS A 127 -6.34 -16.74 -0.55
N LEU A 128 -5.69 -17.89 -0.49
CA LEU A 128 -4.86 -18.42 -1.56
C LEU A 128 -5.57 -19.57 -2.27
N GLU A 129 -5.25 -19.73 -3.54
CA GLU A 129 -5.57 -20.90 -4.34
C GLU A 129 -4.27 -21.46 -4.90
N ASN A 130 -4.05 -22.76 -4.74
CA ASN A 130 -2.95 -23.45 -5.42
C ASN A 130 -3.36 -23.93 -6.82
N THR A 131 -2.41 -24.45 -7.60
CA THR A 131 -2.66 -25.02 -8.95
C THR A 131 -3.66 -26.19 -8.98
N ARG A 132 -4.00 -26.77 -7.82
CA ARG A 132 -5.02 -27.83 -7.68
C ARG A 132 -6.39 -27.29 -7.26
N HIS A 133 -6.62 -25.98 -7.35
CA HIS A 133 -7.87 -25.32 -6.93
C HIS A 133 -8.23 -25.55 -5.44
N THR A 134 -7.22 -25.84 -4.61
CA THR A 134 -7.41 -25.93 -3.16
C THR A 134 -7.26 -24.56 -2.54
N TYR A 135 -8.25 -24.18 -1.73
CA TYR A 135 -8.25 -22.90 -1.03
C TYR A 135 -7.62 -23.01 0.34
N ARG A 136 -6.80 -22.02 0.69
CA ARG A 136 -6.23 -21.87 2.03
C ARG A 136 -6.53 -20.47 2.56
N ARG A 137 -7.08 -20.40 3.77
CA ARG A 137 -7.15 -19.15 4.53
C ARG A 137 -5.83 -18.93 5.25
N MET A 138 -5.32 -17.71 5.18
CA MET A 138 -4.10 -17.31 5.87
C MET A 138 -4.41 -16.50 7.11
N ASN A 139 -3.41 -16.38 7.97
CA ASN A 139 -3.43 -15.45 9.07
C ASN A 139 -3.48 -14.02 8.54
N ASP A 140 -4.20 -13.19 9.27
CA ASP A 140 -4.25 -11.76 9.04
C ASP A 140 -2.91 -11.13 9.45
N PHE A 141 -2.56 -9.99 8.85
CA PHE A 141 -1.34 -9.26 9.21
C PHE A 141 -1.57 -7.75 9.05
N GLU A 142 -0.77 -6.96 9.76
CA GLU A 142 -0.90 -5.50 9.78
C GLU A 142 0.39 -4.81 9.36
N ILE A 143 0.24 -3.59 8.83
CA ILE A 143 1.34 -2.67 8.57
C ILE A 143 1.02 -1.35 9.23
N LYS A 144 1.90 -0.91 10.12
CA LYS A 144 1.85 0.41 10.73
C LYS A 144 2.66 1.42 9.92
N ILE A 145 2.04 2.56 9.63
CA ILE A 145 2.69 3.66 8.92
C ILE A 145 3.58 4.44 9.89
N MET A 146 4.86 4.66 9.53
CA MET A 146 5.87 5.32 10.38
C MET A 146 6.24 6.74 9.96
#